data_AF-A0A820HGG7-F1
#
_entry.id   AF-A0A820HGG7-F1
#
_cell.length_a   1.000
_cell.length_b   1.000
_cell.length_c   1.000
_cell.angle_alpha   90.00
_cell.angle_beta   90.00
_cell.angle_gamma   90.00
#
_symmetry.space_group_name_H-M   'P 1'
#
loop_
_entity.id
_entity.type
_entity.pdbx_description
1 polymer ?
#
loop_
_entity_poly.entity_id
_entity_poly.type
_entity_poly.pdbx_seq_one_letter_code
_entity_poly.pdbx_strand_id
1 'polypeptide(L)'
;MEDGKCSKEFPKEFPNDTLPNKDAYPRYRRRDNGINMTIGKYEVDNRWIVPYNPYLLMKYNAHINGHDCANIKLQRPVQEGAAAAQETFEWDEIKTHFDARYMSVPEATWKLFEFPSHDKSHAVIRLAVHLPNQRPVYFAEGKERQALERAVTKDTTLTAWFKLNSKTPDARQYLYHDIPQHFVFERSGTWKHRLQGEMSSVECIPSAQ
;
A
#
# COMPACT_ATOMS: atom_id res chain seq x y z
N MET A 1 -28.10 10.15 -10.93
CA MET A 1 -29.00 10.13 -12.10
C MET A 1 -28.77 11.46 -12.80
N GLU A 2 -28.42 11.43 -14.07
CA GLU A 2 -28.23 12.62 -14.92
C GLU A 2 -29.26 12.49 -16.04
N ASP A 3 -30.09 13.53 -16.24
CA ASP A 3 -31.17 13.54 -17.24
C ASP A 3 -32.12 12.34 -17.19
N GLY A 4 -32.44 11.86 -15.98
CA GLY A 4 -33.30 10.70 -15.79
C GLY A 4 -32.65 9.36 -16.18
N LYS A 5 -31.36 9.35 -16.53
CA LYS A 5 -30.56 8.17 -16.81
C LYS A 5 -29.54 7.92 -15.70
N CYS A 6 -29.18 6.66 -15.51
CA CYS A 6 -28.13 6.31 -14.57
C CYS A 6 -26.78 6.77 -15.15
N SER A 7 -25.99 7.54 -14.38
CA SER A 7 -24.63 7.95 -14.77
C SER A 7 -23.64 6.79 -14.90
N LYS A 8 -24.03 5.59 -14.42
CA LYS A 8 -23.31 4.33 -14.61
C LYS A 8 -23.92 3.45 -15.71
N GLU A 9 -24.86 4.00 -16.47
CA GLU A 9 -25.53 3.39 -17.63
C GLU A 9 -26.27 2.08 -17.31
N PHE A 10 -26.90 2.02 -16.13
CA PHE A 10 -27.86 0.97 -15.83
C PHE A 10 -29.24 1.30 -16.46
N PRO A 11 -29.99 0.29 -16.95
CA PRO A 11 -29.65 -1.14 -16.98
C PRO A 11 -28.61 -1.49 -18.04
N LYS A 12 -27.70 -2.43 -17.73
CA LYS A 12 -26.71 -2.93 -18.69
C LYS A 12 -27.33 -3.97 -19.64
N GLU A 13 -26.77 -4.12 -20.83
CA GLU A 13 -27.20 -5.17 -21.78
C GLU A 13 -26.87 -6.58 -21.24
N PHE A 14 -27.39 -7.61 -21.94
CA PHE A 14 -27.10 -9.03 -21.69
C PHE A 14 -26.06 -9.57 -22.69
N PRO A 15 -24.76 -9.28 -22.51
CA PRO A 15 -23.74 -9.89 -23.34
C PRO A 15 -23.51 -11.35 -22.92
N ASN A 16 -23.34 -12.23 -23.91
CA ASN A 16 -23.04 -13.64 -23.70
C ASN A 16 -21.63 -13.89 -23.15
N ASP A 17 -20.70 -12.97 -23.37
CA ASP A 17 -19.29 -13.06 -22.97
C ASP A 17 -18.80 -11.74 -22.35
N THR A 18 -17.71 -11.80 -21.59
CA THR A 18 -17.06 -10.60 -21.04
C THR A 18 -16.19 -9.98 -22.13
N LEU A 19 -16.51 -8.74 -22.53
CA LEU A 19 -15.84 -8.06 -23.64
C LEU A 19 -14.99 -6.88 -23.15
N PRO A 20 -13.80 -6.64 -23.74
CA PRO A 20 -13.05 -5.42 -23.48
C PRO A 20 -13.82 -4.20 -24.00
N ASN A 21 -13.74 -3.08 -23.28
CA ASN A 21 -14.35 -1.81 -23.67
C ASN A 21 -13.27 -0.73 -23.88
N LYS A 22 -13.57 0.30 -24.66
CA LYS A 22 -12.66 1.42 -24.93
C LYS A 22 -12.34 2.25 -23.68
N ASP A 23 -13.28 2.30 -22.72
CA ASP A 23 -13.17 3.13 -21.51
C ASP A 23 -12.57 2.38 -20.31
N ALA A 24 -11.66 1.42 -20.56
CA ALA A 24 -10.99 0.58 -19.56
C ALA A 24 -11.88 -0.38 -18.73
N TYR A 25 -13.20 -0.18 -18.67
CA TYR A 25 -14.12 -1.06 -17.93
C TYR A 25 -14.68 -2.20 -18.81
N PRO A 26 -14.39 -3.48 -18.51
CA PRO A 26 -14.93 -4.59 -19.29
C PRO A 26 -16.46 -4.64 -19.20
N ARG A 27 -17.10 -4.95 -20.33
CA ARG A 27 -18.53 -5.29 -20.39
C ARG A 27 -18.67 -6.74 -19.94
N TYR A 28 -18.95 -6.94 -18.65
CA TYR A 28 -19.09 -8.27 -18.08
C TYR A 28 -20.24 -9.06 -18.71
N ARG A 29 -20.01 -10.37 -18.94
CA ARG A 29 -21.07 -11.33 -19.27
C ARG A 29 -22.23 -11.18 -18.29
N ARG A 30 -23.46 -11.09 -18.82
CA ARG A 30 -24.67 -11.05 -18.01
C ARG A 30 -25.72 -11.98 -18.63
N ARG A 31 -26.04 -13.06 -17.92
CA ARG A 31 -27.05 -14.05 -18.36
C ARG A 31 -28.41 -13.62 -17.85
N ASP A 32 -29.42 -13.60 -18.69
CA ASP A 32 -30.80 -13.49 -18.21
C ASP A 32 -31.12 -14.71 -17.33
N ASN A 33 -31.45 -14.47 -16.07
CA ASN A 33 -31.80 -15.51 -15.11
C ASN A 33 -33.33 -15.66 -14.95
N GLY A 34 -34.12 -14.85 -15.65
CA GLY A 34 -35.58 -14.83 -15.55
C GLY A 34 -36.12 -14.31 -14.21
N ILE A 35 -35.27 -13.73 -13.36
CA ILE A 35 -35.66 -13.20 -12.05
C ILE A 35 -35.89 -11.69 -12.16
N ASN A 36 -37.16 -11.29 -12.00
CA ASN A 36 -37.57 -9.89 -11.95
C ASN A 36 -38.15 -9.58 -10.56
N MET A 37 -37.92 -8.37 -10.08
CA MET A 37 -38.43 -7.87 -8.82
C MET A 37 -38.89 -6.42 -8.98
N THR A 38 -40.06 -6.09 -8.45
CA THR A 38 -40.56 -4.72 -8.46
C THR A 38 -40.01 -3.95 -7.25
N ILE A 39 -39.25 -2.89 -7.50
CA ILE A 39 -38.75 -1.96 -6.48
C ILE A 39 -39.44 -0.61 -6.68
N GLY A 40 -40.46 -0.33 -5.85
CA GLY A 40 -41.30 0.86 -5.99
C GLY A 40 -42.07 0.84 -7.31
N LYS A 41 -41.74 1.76 -8.23
CA LYS A 41 -42.35 1.83 -9.57
C LYS A 41 -41.49 1.20 -10.68
N TYR A 42 -40.37 0.59 -10.34
CA TYR A 42 -39.41 0.07 -11.29
C TYR A 42 -39.38 -1.46 -11.26
N GLU A 43 -39.47 -2.07 -12.43
CA GLU A 43 -39.17 -3.49 -12.65
C GLU A 43 -37.65 -3.65 -12.75
N VAL A 44 -37.07 -4.40 -11.82
CA VAL A 44 -35.64 -4.59 -11.68
C VAL A 44 -35.30 -6.05 -11.88
N ASP A 45 -34.47 -6.31 -12.86
CA ASP A 45 -33.84 -7.60 -13.11
C ASP A 45 -32.32 -7.52 -12.85
N ASN A 46 -31.62 -8.60 -13.16
CA ASN A 46 -30.18 -8.62 -12.99
C ASN A 46 -29.41 -7.67 -13.91
N ARG A 47 -30.00 -6.95 -14.88
CA ARG A 47 -29.34 -5.87 -15.65
C ARG A 47 -29.01 -4.66 -14.81
N TRP A 48 -29.74 -4.46 -13.72
CA TRP A 48 -29.56 -3.35 -12.78
C TRP A 48 -28.55 -3.65 -11.66
N ILE A 49 -28.06 -4.88 -11.59
CA ILE A 49 -27.21 -5.35 -10.50
C ILE A 49 -25.73 -5.29 -10.90
N VAL A 50 -24.89 -4.75 -10.03
CA VAL A 50 -23.43 -4.84 -10.19
C VAL A 50 -23.00 -6.29 -9.90
N PRO A 51 -22.32 -6.99 -10.84
CA PRO A 51 -21.82 -8.34 -10.59
C PRO A 51 -20.98 -8.41 -9.32
N TYR A 52 -21.03 -9.53 -8.61
CA TYR A 52 -20.26 -9.72 -7.37
C TYR A 52 -19.80 -11.16 -7.22
N ASN A 53 -18.77 -11.35 -6.39
CA ASN A 53 -18.35 -12.68 -5.96
C ASN A 53 -19.01 -13.00 -4.60
N PRO A 54 -19.93 -13.99 -4.51
CA PRO A 54 -20.62 -14.32 -3.26
C PRO A 54 -19.67 -14.71 -2.12
N TYR A 55 -18.57 -15.41 -2.42
CA TYR A 55 -17.58 -15.81 -1.41
C TYR A 55 -16.89 -14.58 -0.80
N LEU A 56 -16.46 -13.63 -1.64
CA LEU A 56 -15.81 -12.41 -1.17
C LEU A 56 -16.77 -11.50 -0.40
N LEU A 57 -18.01 -11.39 -0.88
CA LEU A 57 -19.06 -10.65 -0.20
C LEU A 57 -19.29 -11.19 1.21
N MET A 58 -19.42 -12.51 1.36
CA MET A 58 -19.63 -13.15 2.66
C MET A 58 -18.39 -13.07 3.57
N LYS A 59 -17.19 -13.29 3.03
CA LYS A 59 -15.94 -13.31 3.80
C LYS A 59 -15.59 -11.94 4.37
N TYR A 60 -15.78 -10.87 3.60
CA TYR A 60 -15.37 -9.51 3.99
C TYR A 60 -16.54 -8.58 4.32
N ASN A 61 -17.78 -9.08 4.26
CA ASN A 61 -18.99 -8.30 4.44
C ASN A 61 -19.00 -7.00 3.60
N ALA A 62 -18.46 -7.08 2.38
CA ALA A 62 -18.25 -5.93 1.50
C ALA A 62 -18.41 -6.33 0.03
N HIS A 63 -19.03 -5.45 -0.77
CA HIS A 63 -19.16 -5.66 -2.22
C HIS A 63 -17.81 -5.36 -2.88
N ILE A 64 -17.09 -6.40 -3.28
CA ILE A 64 -15.75 -6.31 -3.88
C ILE A 64 -15.85 -6.56 -5.38
N ASN A 65 -15.60 -5.52 -6.17
CA ASN A 65 -15.46 -5.62 -7.63
C ASN A 65 -13.98 -5.72 -7.99
N GLY A 66 -13.52 -6.91 -8.36
CA GLY A 66 -12.20 -7.09 -8.94
C GLY A 66 -12.21 -6.67 -10.41
N HIS A 67 -11.41 -5.66 -10.76
CA HIS A 67 -11.25 -5.21 -12.15
C HIS A 67 -10.02 -5.83 -12.79
N ASP A 68 -10.15 -6.58 -13.87
CA ASP A 68 -8.96 -7.00 -14.62
C ASP A 68 -8.37 -5.77 -15.33
N CYS A 69 -7.21 -5.31 -14.85
CA CYS A 69 -6.55 -4.08 -15.29
C CYS A 69 -5.55 -4.33 -16.42
N ALA A 70 -5.82 -5.28 -17.32
CA ALA A 70 -4.95 -5.61 -18.45
C ALA A 70 -4.63 -4.43 -19.40
N ASN A 71 -5.33 -3.30 -19.30
CA ASN A 71 -5.16 -2.12 -20.17
C ASN A 71 -4.48 -0.91 -19.52
N ILE A 72 -3.90 -1.03 -18.31
CA ILE A 72 -3.04 0.05 -17.81
C ILE A 72 -1.77 0.04 -18.65
N LYS A 73 -1.69 0.96 -19.63
CA LYS A 73 -0.42 1.32 -20.26
C LYS A 73 0.48 1.87 -19.16
N LEU A 74 1.28 1.00 -18.56
CA LEU A 74 2.47 1.37 -17.82
C LEU A 74 3.43 2.01 -18.83
N GLN A 75 3.25 3.30 -19.09
CA GLN A 75 4.33 4.11 -19.65
C GLN A 75 5.38 4.23 -18.55
N ARG A 76 6.27 3.25 -18.47
CA ARG A 76 7.56 3.44 -17.82
C ARG A 76 8.33 4.40 -18.72
N PRO A 77 8.69 5.62 -18.28
CA PRO A 77 9.80 6.30 -18.93
C PRO A 77 11.05 5.47 -18.59
N VAL A 78 11.50 4.68 -19.55
CA VAL A 78 12.86 4.17 -19.57
C VAL A 78 13.74 5.41 -19.69
N GLN A 79 14.40 5.81 -18.60
CA GLN A 79 15.49 6.78 -18.71
C GLN A 79 16.73 6.05 -19.22
N GLU A 80 16.75 5.80 -20.53
CA GLU A 80 17.99 5.58 -21.25
C GLU A 80 18.39 6.91 -21.88
N GLY A 81 19.61 7.34 -21.55
CA GLY A 81 20.07 8.71 -21.74
C GLY A 81 19.97 9.20 -23.19
N ALA A 82 19.43 10.40 -23.34
CA ALA A 82 19.77 11.29 -24.45
C ALA A 82 19.48 12.74 -24.05
N ALA A 83 20.37 13.61 -24.52
CA ALA A 83 20.51 15.03 -24.28
C ALA A 83 19.22 15.87 -24.11
N ALA A 84 19.27 16.72 -23.07
CA ALA A 84 18.80 18.11 -23.04
C ALA A 84 17.61 18.47 -23.95
N ALA A 85 16.40 18.15 -23.50
CA ALA A 85 15.25 19.03 -23.66
C ALA A 85 14.74 19.34 -22.24
N GLN A 86 14.72 20.62 -21.87
CA GLN A 86 14.09 21.11 -20.65
C GLN A 86 12.56 20.99 -20.82
N GLU A 87 12.05 19.75 -20.77
CA GLU A 87 10.63 19.54 -20.54
C GLU A 87 10.34 19.99 -19.11
N THR A 88 9.49 21.01 -18.97
CA THR A 88 8.93 21.38 -17.68
C THR A 88 8.13 20.19 -17.17
N PHE A 89 8.73 19.39 -16.28
CA PHE A 89 8.04 18.33 -15.57
C PHE A 89 6.98 18.99 -14.68
N GLU A 90 5.72 18.97 -15.12
CA GLU A 90 4.58 19.34 -14.30
C GLU A 90 4.40 18.22 -13.27
N TRP A 91 4.93 18.45 -12.07
CA TRP A 91 4.88 17.48 -10.99
C TRP A 91 3.53 17.57 -10.28
N ASP A 92 2.61 16.69 -10.66
CA ASP A 92 1.36 16.48 -9.94
C ASP A 92 1.59 15.49 -8.78
N GLU A 93 1.83 16.05 -7.58
CA GLU A 93 1.99 15.31 -6.33
C GLU A 93 0.79 14.40 -6.06
N ILE A 94 -0.44 14.86 -6.33
CA ILE A 94 -1.67 14.13 -6.07
C ILE A 94 -1.72 12.88 -6.95
N LYS A 95 -1.49 13.05 -8.25
CA LYS A 95 -1.44 11.92 -9.19
C LYS A 95 -0.31 10.96 -8.83
N THR A 96 0.86 11.47 -8.49
CA THR A 96 2.01 10.64 -8.06
C THR A 96 1.67 9.82 -6.82
N HIS A 97 0.97 10.41 -5.85
CA HIS A 97 0.52 9.74 -4.62
C HIS A 97 -0.55 8.67 -4.86
N PHE A 98 -1.43 8.87 -5.85
CA PHE A 98 -2.38 7.84 -6.28
C PHE A 98 -1.68 6.71 -7.03
N ASP A 99 -0.80 7.05 -7.97
CA ASP A 99 -0.06 6.07 -8.79
C ASP A 99 0.89 5.23 -7.93
N ALA A 100 1.59 5.82 -6.96
CA ALA A 100 2.51 5.12 -6.06
C ALA A 100 1.81 4.16 -5.07
N ARG A 101 0.52 4.38 -4.80
CA ARG A 101 -0.30 3.53 -3.93
C ARG A 101 -1.25 2.63 -4.70
N TYR A 102 -1.23 2.73 -6.03
CA TYR A 102 -2.02 1.87 -6.90
C TYR A 102 -1.56 0.42 -6.72
N MET A 103 -2.52 -0.46 -6.44
CA MET A 103 -2.29 -1.89 -6.37
C MET A 103 -3.03 -2.55 -7.52
N SER A 104 -2.31 -3.29 -8.34
CA SER A 104 -2.93 -4.03 -9.45
C SER A 104 -3.86 -5.11 -8.90
N VAL A 105 -4.89 -5.48 -9.67
CA VAL A 105 -5.83 -6.52 -9.23
C VAL A 105 -5.19 -7.90 -9.04
N PRO A 106 -4.20 -8.33 -9.85
CA PRO A 106 -3.42 -9.52 -9.52
C PRO A 106 -2.70 -9.41 -8.18
N GLU A 107 -2.05 -8.28 -7.87
CA GLU A 107 -1.33 -8.08 -6.61
C GLU A 107 -2.29 -8.03 -5.41
N ALA A 108 -3.43 -7.34 -5.54
CA ALA A 108 -4.47 -7.30 -4.52
C ALA A 108 -5.03 -8.70 -4.25
N THR A 109 -5.26 -9.49 -5.30
CA THR A 109 -5.72 -10.88 -5.20
C THR A 109 -4.69 -11.75 -4.48
N TRP A 110 -3.40 -11.58 -4.79
CA TRP A 110 -2.29 -12.29 -4.14
C TRP A 110 -2.24 -12.02 -2.63
N LYS A 111 -2.40 -10.75 -2.24
CA LYS A 111 -2.47 -10.33 -0.83
C LYS A 111 -3.74 -10.85 -0.14
N LEU A 112 -4.88 -10.83 -0.84
CA LEU A 112 -6.17 -11.28 -0.31
C LEU A 112 -6.17 -12.77 0.05
N PHE A 113 -5.45 -13.57 -0.74
CA PHE A 113 -5.26 -15.00 -0.50
C PHE A 113 -4.03 -15.30 0.36
N GLU A 114 -3.37 -14.29 0.91
CA GLU A 114 -2.18 -14.42 1.76
C GLU A 114 -1.04 -15.22 1.09
N PHE A 115 -0.98 -15.18 -0.24
CA PHE A 115 0.09 -15.85 -0.95
C PHE A 115 1.42 -15.15 -0.71
N PRO A 116 2.53 -15.90 -0.54
CA PRO A 116 3.86 -15.32 -0.46
C PRO A 116 4.11 -14.44 -1.69
N SER A 117 4.28 -13.15 -1.46
CA SER A 117 4.43 -12.17 -2.54
C SER A 117 5.90 -11.89 -2.87
N HIS A 118 6.79 -12.03 -1.89
CA HIS A 118 8.22 -11.74 -2.03
C HIS A 118 9.01 -12.60 -1.04
N ASP A 119 10.13 -13.16 -1.49
CA ASP A 119 11.21 -13.56 -0.60
C ASP A 119 12.10 -12.35 -0.33
N LYS A 120 12.33 -12.06 0.96
CA LYS A 120 13.23 -10.99 1.38
C LYS A 120 14.60 -11.58 1.59
N SER A 121 15.55 -11.21 0.74
CA SER A 121 16.96 -11.60 0.92
C SER A 121 17.58 -10.93 2.16
N HIS A 122 17.05 -9.79 2.60
CA HIS A 122 17.61 -9.01 3.71
C HIS A 122 16.55 -8.54 4.71
N ALA A 123 16.97 -8.35 5.95
CA ALA A 123 16.12 -7.82 7.00
C ALA A 123 15.91 -6.31 6.83
N VAL A 124 14.66 -5.90 6.62
CA VAL A 124 14.29 -4.48 6.57
C VAL A 124 14.01 -3.98 7.99
N ILE A 125 14.76 -2.97 8.44
CA ILE A 125 14.60 -2.35 9.75
C ILE A 125 14.02 -0.94 9.57
N ARG A 126 12.92 -0.65 10.27
CA ARG A 126 12.35 0.71 10.31
C ARG A 126 13.01 1.50 11.44
N LEU A 127 13.76 2.53 11.07
CA LEU A 127 14.33 3.49 12.00
C LEU A 127 13.28 4.51 12.45
N ALA A 128 13.33 4.90 13.71
CA ALA A 128 12.40 5.88 14.28
C ALA A 128 12.89 7.29 13.92
N VAL A 129 11.99 8.15 13.43
CA VAL A 129 12.29 9.56 13.21
C VAL A 129 11.18 10.37 13.87
N HIS A 130 11.55 11.25 14.79
CA HIS A 130 10.62 12.11 15.52
C HIS A 130 11.34 13.30 16.14
N LEU A 131 10.59 14.38 16.40
CA LEU A 131 11.09 15.55 17.12
C LEU A 131 11.19 15.29 18.64
N PRO A 132 11.87 16.17 19.40
CA PRO A 132 11.90 16.11 20.86
C PRO A 132 10.47 16.09 21.43
N ASN A 133 10.20 15.14 22.34
CA ASN A 133 8.89 14.93 22.96
C ASN A 133 7.72 14.60 22.01
N GLN A 134 7.98 14.38 20.70
CA GLN A 134 6.97 13.97 19.71
C GLN A 134 7.12 12.51 19.30
N ARG A 135 7.52 11.66 20.25
CA ARG A 135 7.66 10.22 20.00
C ARG A 135 6.27 9.59 19.84
N PRO A 136 5.99 8.90 18.72
CA PRO A 136 4.74 8.16 18.57
C PRO A 136 4.72 6.96 19.52
N VAL A 137 3.60 6.78 20.22
CA VAL A 137 3.34 5.63 21.10
C VAL A 137 2.08 4.93 20.61
N TYR A 138 2.23 3.69 20.19
CA TYR A 138 1.12 2.85 19.74
C TYR A 138 0.64 1.95 20.88
N PHE A 139 -0.66 1.88 21.08
CA PHE A 139 -1.28 1.07 22.13
C PHE A 139 -2.55 0.41 21.59
N ALA A 140 -2.91 -0.72 22.20
CA ALA A 140 -4.24 -1.29 22.05
C ALA A 140 -5.16 -0.64 23.07
N GLU A 141 -6.44 -0.48 22.72
CA GLU A 141 -7.47 0.04 23.63
C GLU A 141 -7.45 -0.71 24.97
N GLY A 142 -7.41 0.03 26.08
CA GLY A 142 -7.30 -0.48 27.44
C GLY A 142 -5.87 -0.79 27.92
N LYS A 143 -4.84 -0.57 27.09
CA LYS A 143 -3.41 -0.76 27.45
C LYS A 143 -2.59 0.53 27.39
N GLU A 144 -3.24 1.68 27.51
CA GLU A 144 -2.65 3.02 27.40
C GLU A 144 -1.52 3.22 28.41
N ARG A 145 -1.78 2.89 29.70
CA ARG A 145 -0.80 3.08 30.78
C ARG A 145 0.45 2.24 30.58
N GLN A 146 0.29 0.96 30.22
CA GLN A 146 1.41 0.06 29.96
C GLN A 146 2.24 0.52 28.76
N ALA A 147 1.58 1.05 27.72
CA ALA A 147 2.28 1.58 26.56
C ALA A 147 3.09 2.83 26.90
N LEU A 148 2.55 3.71 27.76
CA LEU A 148 3.25 4.88 28.26
C LEU A 148 4.47 4.49 29.10
N GLU A 149 4.32 3.56 30.04
CA GLU A 149 5.43 3.03 30.86
C GLU A 149 6.56 2.44 29.99
N ARG A 150 6.20 1.69 28.95
CA ARG A 150 7.16 1.16 27.97
C ARG A 150 7.84 2.27 27.18
N ALA A 151 7.12 3.31 26.80
CA ALA A 151 7.68 4.45 26.07
C ALA A 151 8.65 5.27 26.93
N VAL A 152 8.42 5.36 28.24
CA VAL A 152 9.32 6.03 29.18
C VAL A 152 10.58 5.20 29.43
N THR A 153 10.42 3.88 29.61
CA THR A 153 11.53 2.98 29.98
C THR A 153 12.41 2.58 28.79
N LYS A 154 11.83 2.38 27.61
CA LYS A 154 12.55 1.86 26.45
C LYS A 154 12.88 2.95 25.45
N ASP A 155 14.15 3.06 25.08
CA ASP A 155 14.60 3.97 24.03
C ASP A 155 14.07 3.58 22.63
N THR A 156 13.88 4.59 21.78
CA THR A 156 13.73 4.36 20.34
C THR A 156 15.09 4.09 19.71
N THR A 157 15.11 3.58 18.50
CA THR A 157 16.35 3.46 17.72
C THR A 157 17.07 4.80 17.58
N LEU A 158 16.34 5.92 17.52
CA LEU A 158 16.88 7.28 17.46
C LEU A 158 17.45 7.77 18.80
N THR A 159 16.69 7.65 19.90
CA THR A 159 17.21 8.09 21.21
C THR A 159 18.38 7.23 21.67
N ALA A 160 18.35 5.93 21.37
CA ALA A 160 19.47 5.04 21.59
C ALA A 160 20.69 5.41 20.73
N TRP A 161 20.51 5.92 19.51
CA TRP A 161 21.60 6.38 18.66
C TRP A 161 22.28 7.64 19.24
N PHE A 162 21.51 8.59 19.75
CA PHE A 162 22.09 9.74 20.47
C PHE A 162 22.91 9.29 21.69
N LYS A 163 22.39 8.34 22.48
CA LYS A 163 23.13 7.75 23.60
C LYS A 163 24.39 7.01 23.14
N LEU A 164 24.33 6.27 22.02
CA LEU A 164 25.48 5.59 21.44
C LEU A 164 26.58 6.60 21.06
N ASN A 165 26.23 7.66 20.34
CA ASN A 165 27.16 8.71 19.94
C ASN A 165 27.83 9.41 21.13
N SER A 166 27.11 9.58 22.25
CA SER A 166 27.72 10.14 23.45
C SER A 166 28.81 9.24 24.04
N LYS A 167 28.65 7.92 23.98
CA LYS A 167 29.51 6.93 24.65
C LYS A 167 30.65 6.41 23.77
N THR A 168 30.39 6.19 22.49
CA THR A 168 31.28 5.45 21.60
C THR A 168 31.74 6.36 20.46
N PRO A 169 33.04 6.71 20.40
CA PRO A 169 33.58 7.55 19.32
C PRO A 169 33.44 6.93 17.93
N ASP A 170 33.53 5.60 17.80
CA ASP A 170 33.37 4.86 16.55
C ASP A 170 32.01 5.12 15.87
N ALA A 171 30.93 5.16 16.66
CA ALA A 171 29.58 5.39 16.15
C ALA A 171 29.39 6.79 15.51
N ARG A 172 30.24 7.77 15.88
CA ARG A 172 30.16 9.15 15.37
C ARG A 172 30.58 9.29 13.91
N GLN A 173 31.18 8.25 13.35
CA GLN A 173 31.58 8.19 11.94
C GLN A 173 30.40 7.91 11.01
N TYR A 174 29.29 7.41 11.54
CA TYR A 174 28.16 6.93 10.75
C TYR A 174 26.94 7.83 10.91
N LEU A 175 26.23 8.09 9.80
CA LEU A 175 24.93 8.76 9.85
C LEU A 175 23.88 7.80 10.42
N TYR A 176 22.77 8.35 10.91
CA TYR A 176 21.73 7.54 11.56
C TYR A 176 21.22 6.38 10.70
N HIS A 177 21.11 6.56 9.38
CA HIS A 177 20.68 5.52 8.44
C HIS A 177 21.75 4.44 8.17
N ASP A 178 23.03 4.74 8.41
CA ASP A 178 24.14 3.80 8.22
C ASP A 178 24.38 2.91 9.44
N ILE A 179 23.94 3.36 10.62
CA ILE A 179 24.15 2.67 11.89
C ILE A 179 23.71 1.19 11.86
N PRO A 180 22.55 0.81 11.27
CA PRO A 180 22.16 -0.59 11.18
C PRO A 180 23.14 -1.49 10.41
N GLN A 181 24.01 -0.93 9.56
CA GLN A 181 25.03 -1.70 8.85
C GLN A 181 26.13 -2.17 9.83
N HIS A 182 26.49 -1.33 10.80
CA HIS A 182 27.60 -1.57 11.73
C HIS A 182 27.15 -2.02 13.13
N PHE A 183 25.92 -1.69 13.51
CA PHE A 183 25.36 -1.96 14.83
C PHE A 183 24.02 -2.69 14.73
N VAL A 184 23.76 -3.57 15.69
CA VAL A 184 22.49 -4.28 15.84
C VAL A 184 21.72 -3.68 17.02
N PHE A 185 20.44 -3.38 16.80
CA PHE A 185 19.56 -2.89 17.85
C PHE A 185 18.99 -4.07 18.65
N GLU A 186 19.36 -4.17 19.93
CA GLU A 186 18.87 -5.25 20.79
C GLU A 186 17.48 -4.98 21.35
N ARG A 187 16.81 -6.05 21.80
CA ARG A 187 15.51 -5.96 22.49
C ARG A 187 15.57 -5.10 23.76
N SER A 188 16.75 -5.01 24.37
CA SER A 188 17.09 -4.15 25.51
C SER A 188 16.98 -2.65 25.22
N GLY A 189 16.92 -2.25 23.94
CA GLY A 189 16.85 -0.84 23.53
C GLY A 189 18.22 -0.19 23.33
N THR A 190 19.29 -0.97 23.18
CA THR A 190 20.65 -0.47 22.97
C THR A 190 21.24 -0.96 21.66
N TRP A 191 22.09 -0.13 21.05
CA TRP A 191 22.92 -0.51 19.92
C TRP A 191 24.18 -1.24 20.38
N LYS A 192 24.48 -2.39 19.77
CA LYS A 192 25.74 -3.11 19.96
C LYS A 192 26.46 -3.33 18.64
N HIS A 193 27.78 -3.39 18.70
CA HIS A 193 28.60 -3.65 17.51
C HIS A 193 28.23 -4.99 16.88
N ARG A 194 28.14 -5.03 15.55
CA ARG A 194 27.78 -6.23 14.82
C ARG A 194 28.97 -7.19 14.78
N LEU A 195 28.83 -8.33 15.46
CA LEU A 195 29.80 -9.43 15.38
C LEU A 195 29.51 -10.23 14.10
N GLN A 196 30.24 -9.93 13.02
CA GLN A 196 30.31 -10.61 11.71
C GLN A 196 29.07 -11.40 11.25
N GLY A 197 28.34 -10.80 10.31
CA GLY A 197 27.35 -11.42 9.40
C GLY A 197 27.20 -10.52 8.19
N GLU A 198 26.88 -11.07 7.01
CA GLU A 198 26.85 -10.38 5.71
C GLU A 198 26.34 -8.93 5.79
N MET A 199 27.07 -8.03 5.12
CA MET A 199 26.67 -6.62 4.94
C MET A 199 25.26 -6.60 4.34
N SER A 200 24.27 -6.26 5.17
CA SER A 200 22.91 -6.06 4.71
C SER A 200 22.89 -4.76 3.93
N SER A 201 22.59 -4.79 2.63
CA SER A 201 22.34 -3.58 1.87
C SER A 201 21.19 -2.81 2.50
N VAL A 202 21.45 -1.59 2.96
CA VAL A 202 20.41 -0.67 3.42
C VAL A 202 19.90 0.09 2.21
N GLU A 203 18.76 -0.33 1.69
CA GLU A 203 17.99 0.51 0.78
C GLU A 203 17.16 1.48 1.63
N CYS A 204 17.56 2.75 1.62
CA CYS A 204 16.68 3.83 2.05
C CYS A 204 15.52 3.91 1.04
N ILE A 205 14.34 3.42 1.45
CA ILE A 205 13.10 3.77 0.76
C ILE A 205 12.80 5.22 1.17
N PRO A 206 12.93 6.22 0.27
CA PRO A 206 12.58 7.58 0.61
C PRO A 206 11.10 7.57 1.02
N SER A 207 10.77 8.14 2.18
CA SER A 207 9.39 8.54 2.40
C SER A 207 9.10 9.60 1.34
N ALA A 208 8.16 9.31 0.43
CA ALA A 208 7.62 10.33 -0.46
C ALA A 208 7.26 11.55 0.41
N GLN A 209 7.98 12.64 0.18
CA GLN A 209 7.67 13.96 0.72
C GLN A 209 6.49 14.53 -0.06
#